data_AF-A0A161YH13-F1
#
_entry.id   AF-A0A161YH13-F1
#
_cell.length_a   1.000
_cell.length_b   1.000
_cell.length_c   1.000
_cell.angle_alpha   90.00
_cell.angle_beta   90.00
_cell.angle_gamma   90.00
#
_symmetry.space_group_name_H-M   'P 1'
#
loop_
_entity.id
_entity.type
_entity.pdbx_description
1 polymer ?
#
loop_
_entity_poly.entity_id
_entity_poly.type
_entity_poly.pdbx_seq_one_letter_code
_entity_poly.pdbx_strand_id
1 'polypeptide(L)'
;MLKLYMTIKSKVMVINMNFINLLKDTLSTYSYSTDICLSVINEIGNEFINIGKSGTFCKFFKECTDDLYPCSQTHLYAAKQSEKLGEAYIFSCPAGLIHYTVPIIKKMYLKDLF
;
A
#
# COMPACT_ATOMS: atom_id res chain seq x y z
N MET A 1 5.96 -13.39 3.87
CA MET A 1 5.53 -12.84 2.57
C MET A 1 5.49 -11.32 2.72
N LEU A 2 6.33 -10.57 2.00
CA LEU A 2 6.32 -9.11 2.05
C LEU A 2 5.07 -8.61 1.33
N LYS A 3 4.36 -7.66 1.94
CA LYS A 3 3.25 -6.95 1.31
C LYS A 3 3.50 -5.46 1.37
N LEU A 4 3.54 -4.81 0.21
CA LEU A 4 3.70 -3.36 0.12
C LEU A 4 2.35 -2.69 0.28
N TYR A 5 2.26 -1.77 1.23
CA TYR A 5 1.13 -0.85 1.33
C TYR A 5 1.50 0.49 0.72
N MET A 6 0.53 1.13 0.07
CA MET A 6 0.75 2.42 -0.57
C MET A 6 -0.39 3.37 -0.24
N THR A 7 -0.04 4.60 0.14
CA THR A 7 -0.99 5.67 0.53
C THR A 7 -0.86 6.84 -0.40
N ILE A 8 -1.99 7.35 -0.90
CA ILE A 8 -2.00 8.52 -1.77
C ILE A 8 -2.27 9.75 -0.91
N LYS A 9 -1.40 10.77 -0.99
CA LYS A 9 -1.71 12.09 -0.44
C LYS A 9 -2.23 12.99 -1.56
N SER A 10 -3.45 13.52 -1.43
CA SER A 10 -3.82 14.85 -1.93
C SER A 10 -5.21 15.29 -1.46
N LYS A 11 -5.31 16.51 -0.94
CA LYS A 11 -6.54 17.20 -0.51
C LYS A 11 -7.58 17.42 -1.63
N VAL A 12 -7.27 17.03 -2.87
CA VAL A 12 -8.19 16.97 -4.01
C VAL A 12 -7.65 15.89 -4.94
N MET A 13 -8.29 14.71 -5.01
CA MET A 13 -7.93 13.69 -5.98
C MET A 13 -9.07 13.56 -6.99
N VAL A 14 -9.03 14.39 -8.03
CA VAL A 14 -9.68 14.06 -9.30
C VAL A 14 -8.82 12.96 -9.92
N ILE A 15 -9.19 11.71 -9.64
CA ILE A 15 -8.53 10.53 -10.18
C ILE A 15 -8.88 10.46 -11.68
N ASN A 16 -7.98 10.92 -12.54
CA ASN A 16 -8.13 10.68 -13.98
C ASN A 16 -7.85 9.20 -14.28
N MET A 17 -8.68 8.57 -15.11
CA MET A 17 -8.53 7.18 -15.56
C MET A 17 -7.11 6.87 -16.06
N ASN A 18 -6.47 7.82 -16.74
CA ASN A 18 -5.10 7.68 -17.23
C ASN A 18 -4.07 7.47 -16.10
N PHE A 19 -4.24 8.16 -14.97
CA PHE A 19 -3.34 8.01 -13.82
C PHE A 19 -3.49 6.64 -13.16
N ILE A 20 -4.72 6.13 -13.05
CA ILE A 20 -4.96 4.80 -12.47
C ILE A 20 -4.38 3.70 -13.35
N ASN A 21 -4.49 3.82 -14.67
CA ASN A 21 -3.89 2.86 -15.60
C ASN A 21 -2.37 2.85 -15.46
N LEU A 22 -1.72 4.02 -15.50
CA LEU A 22 -0.28 4.13 -15.29
C LEU A 22 0.18 3.56 -13.94
N LEU A 23 -0.58 3.85 -12.88
CA LEU A 23 -0.31 3.31 -11.54
C LEU A 23 -0.40 1.79 -11.54
N LYS A 24 -1.47 1.21 -12.10
CA LYS A 24 -1.64 -0.25 -12.20
C LYS A 24 -0.52 -0.91 -12.99
N ASP A 25 -0.10 -0.33 -14.12
CA ASP A 25 0.97 -0.88 -14.95
C ASP A 25 2.32 -0.85 -14.22
N THR A 26 2.62 0.27 -13.55
CA THR A 26 3.85 0.43 -12.75
C THR A 26 3.91 -0.59 -11.61
N LEU A 27 2.81 -0.70 -10.85
CA LEU A 27 2.72 -1.63 -9.73
C LEU A 27 2.74 -3.09 -10.19
N SER A 28 2.12 -3.39 -11.33
CA SER A 28 2.16 -4.73 -11.92
C SER A 28 3.59 -5.09 -12.30
N THR A 29 4.30 -4.19 -12.98
CA THR A 29 5.71 -4.39 -13.35
C THR A 29 6.59 -4.64 -12.12
N TYR A 30 6.41 -3.84 -11.06
CA TYR A 30 7.12 -4.03 -9.80
C TYR A 30 6.81 -5.41 -9.19
N SER A 31 5.53 -5.78 -9.07
CA SER A 31 5.13 -7.05 -8.47
C SER A 31 5.67 -8.24 -9.26
N TYR A 32 5.57 -8.22 -10.59
CA TYR A 32 6.07 -9.32 -11.43
C TYR A 32 7.59 -9.43 -11.43
N SER A 33 8.32 -8.32 -11.33
CA SER A 33 9.79 -8.35 -11.30
C SER A 33 10.38 -8.74 -9.94
N THR A 34 9.63 -8.54 -8.85
CA THR A 34 10.11 -8.78 -7.47
C THR A 34 9.45 -9.96 -6.78
N ASP A 35 8.37 -10.50 -7.35
CA ASP A 35 7.46 -11.48 -6.74
C ASP A 35 6.87 -11.00 -5.39
N ILE A 36 6.80 -9.68 -5.19
CA ILE A 36 6.20 -9.05 -4.00
C ILE A 36 4.75 -8.68 -4.30
N CYS A 37 3.84 -9.04 -3.39
CA CYS A 37 2.43 -8.68 -3.50
C CYS A 37 2.19 -7.27 -2.98
N LEU A 38 1.29 -6.53 -3.63
CA LEU A 38 1.04 -5.12 -3.35
C LEU A 38 -0.44 -4.88 -3.07
N SER A 39 -0.72 -4.02 -2.11
CA SER A 39 -2.06 -3.46 -1.90
C SER A 39 -1.98 -1.94 -1.78
N VAL A 40 -2.77 -1.25 -2.59
CA VAL A 40 -2.95 0.20 -2.46
C VAL A 40 -4.18 0.45 -1.60
N ILE A 41 -4.00 1.25 -0.55
CA ILE A 41 -5.06 1.58 0.41
C ILE A 41 -5.38 3.08 0.35
N ASN A 42 -6.64 3.42 0.61
CA ASN A 42 -7.08 4.80 0.71
C ASN A 42 -6.89 5.36 2.15
N GLU A 43 -7.30 6.62 2.34
CA GLU A 43 -7.18 7.38 3.59
C GLU A 43 -7.79 6.69 4.84
N ILE A 44 -8.75 5.79 4.61
CA ILE A 44 -9.51 5.07 5.64
C ILE A 44 -9.08 3.60 5.76
N GLY A 45 -8.08 3.16 4.98
CA GLY A 45 -7.51 1.81 5.06
C GLY A 45 -8.19 0.76 4.18
N ASN A 46 -9.11 1.16 3.29
CA ASN A 46 -9.73 0.24 2.33
C ASN A 46 -8.78 0.01 1.16
N GLU A 47 -8.56 -1.26 0.81
CA GLU A 47 -7.81 -1.65 -0.38
C GLU A 47 -8.64 -1.35 -1.65
N PHE A 48 -8.01 -0.75 -2.67
CA PHE A 48 -8.68 -0.50 -3.96
C PHE A 48 -7.87 -0.99 -5.19
N ILE A 49 -6.59 -1.32 -5.02
CA ILE A 49 -5.78 -2.07 -5.98
C ILE A 49 -5.07 -3.18 -5.22
N ASN A 50 -5.12 -4.40 -5.75
CA ASN A 50 -4.40 -5.56 -5.23
C ASN A 50 -3.71 -6.25 -6.41
N ILE A 51 -2.40 -6.46 -6.30
CA ILE A 51 -1.56 -7.01 -7.37
C ILE A 51 -0.70 -8.12 -6.78
N GLY A 52 -0.62 -9.23 -7.50
CA GLY A 52 0.06 -10.44 -7.06
C GLY A 52 -0.88 -11.42 -6.35
N LYS A 53 -0.33 -12.54 -5.88
CA LYS A 53 -1.11 -13.59 -5.21
C LYS A 53 -1.16 -13.34 -3.71
N SER A 54 -2.36 -13.10 -3.18
CA SER A 54 -2.60 -13.12 -1.74
C SER A 54 -1.96 -14.36 -1.10
N GLY A 55 -1.19 -14.15 -0.03
CA GLY A 55 -0.49 -15.21 0.68
C GLY A 55 -1.48 -16.15 1.36
N THR A 56 -1.31 -17.44 1.12
CA THR A 56 -2.07 -18.50 1.79
C THR A 56 -2.05 -18.34 3.32
N PHE A 57 -0.94 -17.87 3.88
CA PHE A 57 -0.81 -17.60 5.31
C PHE A 57 -1.80 -16.54 5.82
N CYS A 58 -1.92 -15.38 5.18
CA CYS A 58 -2.81 -14.32 5.67
C CYS A 58 -4.29 -14.75 5.58
N LYS A 59 -4.63 -15.55 4.57
CA LYS A 59 -5.96 -16.16 4.43
C LYS A 59 -6.23 -17.14 5.59
N PHE A 60 -5.30 -18.05 5.84
CA PHE A 60 -5.39 -18.99 6.95
C PHE A 60 -5.46 -18.28 8.32
N PHE A 61 -4.60 -17.28 8.55
CA PHE A 61 -4.61 -16.49 9.77
C PHE A 61 -5.95 -15.79 10.00
N LYS A 62 -6.55 -15.25 8.92
CA LYS A 62 -7.89 -14.66 8.96
C LYS A 62 -8.95 -15.70 9.37
N GLU A 63 -8.93 -16.89 8.77
CA GLU A 63 -9.86 -17.98 9.08
C GLU A 63 -9.73 -18.47 10.54
N CYS A 64 -8.52 -18.43 11.12
CA CYS A 64 -8.31 -18.82 12.53
C CYS A 64 -8.68 -17.74 13.55
N THR A 65 -8.93 -16.50 13.13
CA THR A 65 -9.11 -15.35 14.04
C THR A 65 -10.49 -14.71 13.95
N ASP A 66 -11.40 -15.25 13.13
CA ASP A 66 -12.82 -14.83 13.03
C ASP A 66 -13.02 -13.31 13.03
N ASP A 67 -12.30 -12.60 12.16
CA ASP A 67 -12.33 -11.14 11.99
C ASP A 67 -11.91 -10.30 13.22
N LEU A 68 -11.41 -10.90 14.29
CA LEU A 68 -10.87 -10.21 15.47
C LEU A 68 -9.47 -9.61 15.26
N TYR A 69 -8.95 -9.60 14.02
CA TYR A 69 -7.58 -9.22 13.73
C TYR A 69 -7.47 -7.77 13.22
N PRO A 70 -6.58 -6.93 13.79
CA PRO A 70 -6.49 -5.50 13.45
C PRO A 70 -5.57 -5.23 12.23
N CYS A 71 -5.53 -6.13 11.23
CA CYS A 71 -4.61 -5.97 10.09
C CYS A 71 -4.88 -4.69 9.31
N SER A 72 -6.13 -4.37 8.99
CA SER A 72 -6.49 -3.13 8.28
C SER A 72 -6.01 -1.87 9.03
N GLN A 73 -6.20 -1.83 10.34
CA GLN A 73 -5.76 -0.74 11.20
C GLN A 73 -4.23 -0.64 11.25
N THR A 74 -3.54 -1.79 11.35
CA THR A 74 -2.06 -1.84 11.36
C THR A 74 -1.50 -1.33 10.04
N HIS A 75 -2.06 -1.78 8.92
CA HIS A 75 -1.67 -1.32 7.59
C HIS A 75 -1.92 0.17 7.41
N LEU A 76 -3.08 0.69 7.84
CA LEU A 76 -3.41 2.11 7.79
C LEU A 76 -2.47 2.96 8.66
N TYR A 77 -2.15 2.49 9.87
CA TYR A 77 -1.20 3.16 10.74
C TYR A 77 0.17 3.28 10.07
N ALA A 78 0.69 2.15 9.58
CA ALA A 78 1.98 2.10 8.90
C ALA A 78 2.02 3.01 7.67
N ALA A 79 0.95 2.99 6.88
CA ALA A 79 0.71 3.89 5.75
C ALA A 79 0.88 5.36 6.14
N LYS A 80 0.18 5.79 7.20
CA LYS A 80 0.29 7.15 7.75
C LYS A 80 1.69 7.48 8.26
N GLN A 81 2.44 6.51 8.78
CA GLN A 81 3.84 6.73 9.15
C GLN A 81 4.70 6.98 7.90
N SER A 82 4.59 6.15 6.87
CA SER A 82 5.33 6.34 5.61
C SER A 82 4.99 7.67 4.94
N GLU A 83 3.73 8.10 5.00
CA GLU A 83 3.32 9.41 4.49
C GLU A 83 3.94 10.57 5.28
N LYS A 84 4.00 10.48 6.61
CA LYS A 84 4.63 11.50 7.46
C LYS A 84 6.14 11.59 7.23
N LEU A 85 6.79 10.44 7.06
CA LEU A 85 8.23 10.36 6.80
C LEU A 85 8.58 10.79 5.37
N GLY A 86 7.67 10.59 4.41
CA GLY A 86 7.94 10.81 2.99
C GLY A 86 8.82 9.71 2.37
N GLU A 87 8.98 8.59 3.06
CA GLU A 87 9.83 7.45 2.70
C GLU A 87 9.20 6.12 3.14
N ALA A 88 9.90 5.01 2.88
CA ALA A 88 9.42 3.68 3.27
C ALA A 88 9.34 3.54 4.80
N TYR A 89 8.32 2.81 5.27
CA TYR A 89 8.17 2.44 6.67
C TYR A 89 8.04 0.92 6.80
N ILE A 90 8.93 0.31 7.57
CA ILE A 90 8.95 -1.15 7.82
C ILE A 90 8.26 -1.42 9.16
N PHE A 91 7.38 -2.41 9.21
CA PHE A 91 6.60 -2.73 10.41
C PHE A 91 6.28 -4.23 10.50
N SER A 92 5.93 -4.68 11.70
CA SER A 92 5.42 -6.03 11.93
C SER A 92 3.88 -6.03 11.96
N CYS A 93 3.24 -6.98 11.30
CA CYS A 93 1.79 -7.16 11.37
C CYS A 93 1.40 -7.97 12.63
N PRO A 94 0.10 -8.04 12.99
CA PRO A 94 -0.37 -8.80 14.16
C PRO A 94 -0.02 -10.29 14.13
N ALA A 95 0.20 -10.85 12.95
CA ALA A 95 0.65 -12.24 12.77
C ALA A 95 2.18 -12.42 12.83
N GLY A 96 2.93 -11.36 13.16
CA GLY A 96 4.39 -11.39 13.30
C GLY A 96 5.17 -11.33 11.98
N LEU A 97 4.51 -11.09 10.84
CA LEU A 97 5.20 -10.94 9.55
C LEU A 97 5.73 -9.51 9.35
N ILE A 98 6.91 -9.41 8.72
CA ILE A 98 7.50 -8.12 8.35
C ILE A 98 6.94 -7.62 7.02
N HIS A 99 6.37 -6.43 7.06
CA HIS A 99 5.79 -5.72 5.94
C HIS A 99 6.48 -4.35 5.79
N TYR A 100 6.33 -3.73 4.62
CA TYR A 100 6.77 -2.35 4.43
C TYR A 100 5.71 -1.58 3.65
N THR A 101 5.72 -0.26 3.79
CA THR A 101 4.76 0.63 3.12
C THR A 101 5.49 1.86 2.61
N VAL A 102 5.07 2.36 1.45
CA VAL A 102 5.68 3.51 0.80
C VAL A 102 4.59 4.51 0.38
N PRO A 103 4.79 5.82 0.54
CA PRO A 103 3.79 6.78 0.10
C PRO A 103 3.80 6.91 -1.43
N ILE A 104 2.61 6.93 -2.06
CA ILE A 104 2.46 7.38 -3.44
C ILE A 104 2.43 8.91 -3.42
N ILE A 105 3.55 9.50 -3.80
CA ILE A 105 3.70 10.95 -3.87
C ILE A 105 3.56 11.38 -5.31
N LYS A 106 2.49 12.12 -5.64
CA LYS A 106 2.46 12.90 -6.88
C LYS A 106 3.37 14.12 -6.67
N LYS A 107 4.65 13.99 -7.04
CA LYS A 107 5.52 15.17 -7.18
C LYS A 107 4.98 16.01 -8.33
N MET A 108 4.23 17.05 -8.01
CA MET A 108 4.08 18.19 -8.92
C MET A 108 5.46 18.85 -8.90
N TYR A 109 6.25 18.67 -9.95
CA TYR A 109 7.47 19.47 -10.11
C TYR A 109 7.02 20.93 -10.09
N LEU A 110 7.28 21.62 -8.98
CA LEU A 110 7.17 23.07 -8.92
C LEU A 110 8.09 23.61 -10.01
N LYS A 111 7.49 24.31 -10.97
CA LYS A 111 8.14 25.00 -12.08
C LYS A 111 8.92 26.25 -11.63
N ASP A 112 9.21 26.41 -10.35
CA ASP A 112 9.72 27.67 -9.78
C ASP A 112 11.08 27.50 -9.08
N LEU A 113 11.99 26.73 -9.68
CA LEU A 113 13.37 26.66 -9.19
C LEU A 113 14.44 26.86 -10.27
N PHE A 114 14.06 27.45 -11.42
CA PHE A 114 14.97 28.17 -12.33
C PHE A 114 14.21 29.24 -13.10
#